data_AF-A0AAV0TFU8-F1
#
_entry.id   AF-A0AAV0TFU8-F1
#
_cell.length_a   1.000
_cell.length_b   1.000
_cell.length_c   1.000
_cell.angle_alpha   90.00
_cell.angle_beta   90.00
_cell.angle_gamma   90.00
#
_symmetry.space_group_name_H-M   'P 1'
#
loop_
_entity.id
_entity.type
_entity.pdbx_description
1 polymer ?
#
loop_
_entity_poly.entity_id
_entity_poly.type
_entity_poly.pdbx_seq_one_letter_code
_entity_poly.pdbx_strand_id
1 'polypeptide(L)'
;MMTQVDACVCATCHRALPAKSFSRHQQLRTQPKCKACVEAANDHDHKLQQRWKLCVQCFQHLSKLSFSKRQAQLLDAKCMRCVQELERVAAASPADTASMWSFDRYYRVCHRGKSGGVSVRVKHNVASPLVGYIPFGRVFRATAPICNEQGDPMVRLDGLHLSCIVVQDETKVVEKEENGGGRQMKEAWVPTRSIRNEVLLECHQGPFVTDESALESGRTSSKSRFFRCVVEGCKARERADLSIPELGYVLYGDVVEVVEAAVTPDGVVFLRLHGRYFDGAAWVVERSLDNESVLNEVEGPWSSSPTVPRRETYRCVQVSGAPVRVDPELTALPVGRLSCGALVTVVERAITDQRQVFLRFVDLNATPADGSDAVDSKWVIETSTCCGSVMIKSELPGL
;
A
#
# COMPACT_ATOMS: atom_id res chain seq x y z
N MET A 1 -59.99 42.89 -31.11
CA MET A 1 -58.74 42.41 -31.74
C MET A 1 -58.46 41.01 -31.20
N MET A 2 -58.76 39.98 -31.98
CA MET A 2 -58.45 38.59 -31.63
C MET A 2 -56.94 38.36 -31.84
N THR A 3 -56.20 38.11 -30.76
CA THR A 3 -54.83 37.60 -30.88
C THR A 3 -54.90 36.15 -31.32
N GLN A 4 -54.65 35.91 -32.61
CA GLN A 4 -54.36 34.56 -33.13
C GLN A 4 -53.11 34.06 -32.39
N VAL A 5 -53.31 33.11 -31.47
CA VAL A 5 -52.20 32.46 -30.77
C VAL A 5 -51.72 31.35 -31.69
N ASP A 6 -50.52 31.49 -32.26
CA ASP A 6 -49.87 30.43 -33.05
C ASP A 6 -49.78 29.16 -32.21
N ALA A 7 -50.62 28.18 -32.54
CA ALA A 7 -50.68 26.90 -31.88
C ALA A 7 -49.71 25.93 -32.57
N CYS A 8 -48.77 25.40 -31.80
CA CYS A 8 -47.80 24.41 -32.27
C CYS A 8 -48.21 23.03 -31.76
N VAL A 9 -48.20 22.01 -32.64
CA VAL A 9 -48.62 20.64 -32.29
C VAL A 9 -47.42 19.84 -31.82
N CYS A 10 -47.51 19.25 -30.62
CA CYS A 10 -46.45 18.41 -30.11
C CYS A 10 -46.39 17.06 -30.85
N ALA A 11 -45.20 16.68 -31.33
CA ALA A 11 -45.00 15.42 -32.04
C ALA A 11 -45.21 14.14 -31.19
N THR A 12 -45.25 14.25 -29.85
CA THR A 12 -45.38 13.10 -28.95
C THR A 12 -46.78 12.94 -28.38
N CYS A 13 -47.42 14.04 -27.92
CA CYS A 13 -48.77 13.97 -27.37
C CYS A 13 -49.85 14.44 -28.34
N HIS A 14 -49.47 14.89 -29.54
CA HIS A 14 -50.35 15.38 -30.60
C HIS A 14 -51.32 16.50 -30.20
N ARG A 15 -51.07 17.18 -29.07
CA ARG A 15 -51.88 18.31 -28.62
C ARG A 15 -51.39 19.62 -29.25
N ALA A 16 -52.32 20.42 -29.75
CA ALA A 16 -52.08 21.81 -30.15
C ALA A 16 -51.93 22.68 -28.90
N LEU A 17 -50.74 23.24 -28.70
CA LEU A 17 -50.39 24.00 -27.50
C LEU A 17 -49.82 25.37 -27.89
N PRO A 18 -49.98 26.40 -27.04
CA PRO A 18 -49.42 27.71 -27.31
C PRO A 18 -47.88 27.64 -27.33
N ALA A 19 -47.24 28.45 -28.18
CA ALA A 19 -45.78 28.43 -28.41
C ALA A 19 -44.94 28.43 -27.12
N LYS A 20 -45.38 29.13 -26.05
CA LYS A 20 -44.72 29.17 -24.73
C LYS A 20 -44.53 27.79 -24.06
N SER A 21 -45.34 26.80 -24.47
CA SER A 21 -45.29 25.40 -24.01
C SER A 21 -44.14 24.60 -24.62
N PHE A 22 -43.42 25.19 -25.58
CA PHE A 22 -42.22 24.65 -26.21
C PHE A 22 -41.02 25.50 -25.80
N SER A 23 -39.84 24.89 -25.70
CA SER A 23 -38.60 25.68 -25.54
C SER A 23 -38.27 26.38 -26.87
N ARG A 24 -37.51 27.48 -26.81
CA ARG A 24 -37.09 28.22 -28.01
C ARG A 24 -36.37 27.33 -29.02
N HIS A 25 -35.61 26.34 -28.55
CA HIS A 25 -34.92 25.36 -29.39
C HIS A 25 -35.88 24.32 -30.00
N GLN A 26 -36.93 23.90 -29.27
CA GLN A 26 -37.94 22.98 -29.79
C GLN A 26 -38.83 23.63 -30.86
N GLN A 27 -39.12 24.93 -30.75
CA GLN A 27 -39.89 25.68 -31.76
C GLN A 27 -39.22 25.73 -33.13
N LEU A 28 -37.89 25.56 -33.19
CA LEU A 28 -37.12 25.55 -34.44
C LEU A 28 -37.04 24.16 -35.10
N ARG A 29 -37.56 23.11 -34.46
CA ARG A 29 -37.48 21.74 -34.97
C ARG A 29 -38.70 21.42 -35.83
N THR A 30 -38.49 20.62 -36.88
CA THR A 30 -39.56 20.08 -37.74
C THR A 30 -40.52 19.15 -37.01
N GLN A 31 -40.08 18.54 -35.90
CA GLN A 31 -40.91 17.74 -34.99
C GLN A 31 -40.76 18.27 -33.55
N PRO A 32 -41.49 19.33 -33.20
CA PRO A 32 -41.35 19.98 -31.90
C PRO A 32 -41.99 19.14 -30.79
N LYS A 33 -41.27 18.96 -29.67
CA LYS A 33 -41.81 18.32 -28.46
C LYS A 33 -42.10 19.38 -27.39
N CYS A 34 -43.28 19.31 -26.76
CA CYS A 34 -43.62 20.24 -25.68
C CYS A 34 -42.75 19.95 -24.46
N LYS A 35 -42.55 20.97 -23.61
CA LYS A 35 -41.68 20.87 -22.42
C LYS A 35 -42.04 19.67 -21.53
N ALA A 36 -43.34 19.43 -21.30
CA ALA A 36 -43.81 18.29 -20.51
C ALA A 36 -43.44 16.92 -21.11
N CYS A 37 -43.48 16.76 -22.44
CA CYS A 37 -43.09 15.50 -23.09
C CYS A 37 -41.56 15.32 -23.10
N VAL A 38 -40.79 16.40 -23.18
CA VAL A 38 -39.33 16.36 -23.07
C VAL A 38 -38.91 16.00 -21.64
N GLU A 39 -39.53 16.60 -20.64
CA GLU A 39 -39.32 16.30 -19.23
C GLU A 39 -39.69 14.84 -18.92
N ALA A 40 -40.84 14.35 -19.39
CA ALA A 40 -41.27 12.97 -19.19
C ALA A 40 -40.33 11.93 -19.85
N ALA A 41 -39.76 12.24 -21.02
CA ALA A 41 -38.80 11.36 -21.69
C ALA A 41 -37.46 11.28 -20.93
N ASN A 42 -36.95 12.44 -20.47
CA ASN A 42 -35.73 12.49 -19.67
C ASN A 42 -35.89 11.80 -18.31
N ASP A 43 -37.09 11.88 -17.71
CA ASP A 43 -37.41 11.22 -16.44
C ASP A 43 -37.43 9.68 -16.56
N HIS A 44 -37.74 9.13 -17.74
CA HIS A 44 -37.85 7.69 -17.94
C HIS A 44 -36.47 7.03 -18.17
N ASP A 45 -35.58 7.67 -18.94
CA ASP A 45 -34.22 7.18 -19.20
C ASP A 45 -33.32 7.30 -17.96
N HIS A 46 -33.45 8.37 -17.16
CA HIS A 46 -32.70 8.51 -15.90
C HIS A 46 -33.12 7.50 -14.81
N LYS A 47 -34.37 7.01 -14.82
CA LYS A 47 -34.87 6.07 -13.79
C LYS A 47 -34.39 4.63 -13.98
N LEU A 48 -34.05 4.20 -15.19
CA LEU A 48 -33.66 2.82 -15.50
C LEU A 48 -32.16 2.57 -15.34
N GLN A 49 -31.29 3.49 -15.78
CA GLN A 49 -29.83 3.30 -15.71
C GLN A 49 -29.22 3.56 -14.31
N GLN A 50 -29.92 4.27 -13.41
CA GLN A 50 -29.35 4.67 -12.11
C GLN A 50 -29.59 3.69 -10.95
N ARG A 51 -30.27 2.55 -11.16
CA ARG A 51 -30.82 1.77 -10.03
C ARG A 51 -30.04 0.55 -9.59
N TRP A 52 -28.97 0.12 -10.27
CA TRP A 52 -28.28 -1.12 -9.93
C TRP A 52 -26.84 -0.86 -9.49
N LYS A 53 -26.41 -1.52 -8.42
CA LYS A 53 -25.09 -1.39 -7.82
C LYS A 53 -24.59 -2.75 -7.36
N LEU A 54 -23.32 -3.04 -7.63
CA LEU A 54 -22.68 -4.26 -7.16
C LEU A 54 -22.40 -4.16 -5.67
N CYS A 55 -22.85 -5.14 -4.89
CA CYS A 55 -22.44 -5.28 -3.50
C CYS A 55 -21.06 -5.95 -3.46
N VAL A 56 -20.06 -5.31 -2.84
CA VAL A 56 -18.69 -5.87 -2.76
C VAL A 56 -18.56 -7.07 -1.82
N GLN A 57 -19.56 -7.30 -0.97
CA GLN A 57 -19.54 -8.43 -0.02
C GLN A 57 -20.13 -9.71 -0.60
N CYS A 58 -21.27 -9.59 -1.29
CA CYS A 58 -21.97 -10.76 -1.85
C CYS A 58 -21.87 -10.85 -3.37
N PHE A 59 -21.18 -9.90 -4.02
CA PHE A 59 -20.98 -9.82 -5.47
C PHE A 59 -22.27 -9.86 -6.30
N GLN A 60 -23.40 -9.44 -5.70
CA GLN A 60 -24.69 -9.37 -6.39
C GLN A 60 -24.96 -7.95 -6.88
N HIS A 61 -25.42 -7.82 -8.12
CA HIS A 61 -25.98 -6.58 -8.64
C HIS A 61 -27.37 -6.39 -8.04
N LEU A 62 -27.49 -5.42 -7.14
CA LEU A 62 -28.70 -5.17 -6.37
C LEU A 62 -29.21 -3.76 -6.64
N SER A 63 -30.50 -3.54 -6.38
CA SER A 63 -31.07 -2.21 -6.51
C SER A 63 -30.42 -1.24 -5.52
N LYS A 64 -30.26 0.05 -5.83
CA LYS A 64 -29.76 1.07 -4.88
C LYS A 64 -30.61 1.14 -3.60
N LEU A 65 -31.87 0.74 -3.66
CA LEU A 65 -32.77 0.62 -2.50
C LEU A 65 -32.36 -0.52 -1.55
N SER A 66 -31.59 -1.49 -2.03
CA SER A 66 -31.00 -2.57 -1.23
C SER A 66 -29.78 -2.10 -0.43
N PHE A 67 -29.37 -0.84 -0.59
CA PHE A 67 -28.29 -0.21 0.14
C PHE A 67 -28.88 0.90 1.01
N SER A 68 -28.28 1.14 2.18
CA SER A 68 -28.63 2.33 2.97
C SER A 68 -28.26 3.59 2.17
N LYS A 69 -28.86 4.75 2.51
CA LYS A 69 -28.57 6.02 1.82
C LYS A 69 -27.06 6.30 1.73
N ARG A 70 -26.30 5.93 2.76
CA ARG A 70 -24.84 6.10 2.82
C ARG A 70 -24.10 5.04 1.99
N GLN A 71 -24.45 3.76 2.12
CA GLN A 71 -23.86 2.69 1.30
C GLN A 71 -24.12 2.91 -0.20
N ALA A 72 -25.27 3.45 -0.56
CA ALA A 72 -25.60 3.79 -1.94
C ALA A 72 -24.65 4.82 -2.58
N GLN A 73 -23.89 5.59 -1.78
CA GLN A 73 -22.94 6.61 -2.23
C GLN A 73 -21.47 6.13 -2.28
N LEU A 74 -21.10 5.04 -1.60
CA LEU A 74 -19.72 4.54 -1.55
C LEU A 74 -19.28 3.85 -2.85
N LEU A 75 -18.02 3.92 -3.26
CA LEU A 75 -17.53 3.14 -4.42
C LEU A 75 -17.70 1.63 -4.16
N ASP A 76 -17.22 1.18 -2.99
CA ASP A 76 -17.26 -0.21 -2.54
C ASP A 76 -18.42 -0.47 -1.57
N ALA A 77 -19.64 -0.39 -2.09
CA ALA A 77 -20.84 -0.46 -1.28
C ALA A 77 -21.19 -1.90 -0.85
N LYS A 78 -21.69 -2.04 0.38
CA LYS A 78 -22.29 -3.28 0.90
C LYS A 78 -23.81 -3.11 1.01
N CYS A 79 -24.58 -4.11 0.57
CA CYS A 79 -26.03 -4.07 0.71
C CYS A 79 -26.46 -4.18 2.18
N MET A 80 -27.65 -3.68 2.52
CA MET A 80 -28.14 -3.65 3.92
C MET A 80 -28.16 -5.04 4.55
N ARG A 81 -28.50 -6.09 3.78
CA ARG A 81 -28.45 -7.46 4.28
C ARG A 81 -27.04 -7.89 4.67
N CYS A 82 -26.04 -7.56 3.85
CA CYS A 82 -24.64 -7.86 4.17
C CYS A 82 -24.17 -7.04 5.37
N VAL A 83 -24.56 -5.77 5.47
CA VAL A 83 -24.22 -4.92 6.62
C VAL A 83 -24.84 -5.47 7.91
N GLN A 84 -26.13 -5.78 7.90
CA GLN A 84 -26.83 -6.38 9.04
C GLN A 84 -26.28 -7.76 9.44
N GLU A 85 -25.84 -8.56 8.46
CA GLU A 85 -25.13 -9.82 8.74
C GLU A 85 -23.83 -9.54 9.48
N LEU A 86 -23.00 -8.63 8.94
CA LEU A 86 -21.72 -8.26 9.57
C LEU A 86 -21.93 -7.68 10.97
N GLU A 87 -22.97 -6.87 11.19
CA GLU A 87 -23.33 -6.30 12.50
C GLU A 87 -23.84 -7.36 13.48
N ARG A 88 -24.71 -8.28 13.03
CA ARG A 88 -25.20 -9.39 13.86
C ARG A 88 -24.05 -10.31 14.27
N VAL A 89 -23.13 -10.56 13.35
CA VAL A 89 -21.92 -11.36 13.57
C VAL A 89 -20.95 -10.63 14.49
N ALA A 90 -20.80 -9.31 14.35
CA ALA A 90 -19.98 -8.51 15.25
C ALA A 90 -20.54 -8.50 16.68
N ALA A 91 -21.86 -8.61 16.85
CA ALA A 91 -22.54 -8.67 18.15
C ALA A 91 -22.59 -10.07 18.79
N ALA A 92 -22.18 -11.13 18.08
CA ALA A 92 -22.22 -12.51 18.57
C ALA A 92 -20.99 -12.84 19.47
N SER A 93 -21.18 -13.80 20.38
CA SER A 93 -20.17 -14.23 21.37
C SER A 93 -18.81 -14.60 20.72
N PRO A 94 -17.66 -14.32 21.37
CA PRO A 94 -16.33 -14.63 20.86
C PRO A 94 -16.10 -16.12 20.50
N ALA A 95 -16.84 -17.04 21.12
CA ALA A 95 -16.70 -18.48 20.91
C ALA A 95 -17.23 -18.96 19.54
N ASP A 96 -18.24 -18.28 18.98
CA ASP A 96 -18.84 -18.66 17.69
C ASP A 96 -18.25 -17.89 16.50
N THR A 97 -17.50 -16.80 16.75
CA THR A 97 -16.92 -15.92 15.72
C THR A 97 -15.50 -16.29 15.31
N ALA A 98 -14.83 -17.17 16.05
CA ALA A 98 -13.49 -17.68 15.74
C ALA A 98 -13.42 -18.40 14.38
N SER A 99 -14.55 -18.87 13.83
CA SER A 99 -14.62 -19.53 12.51
C SER A 99 -14.96 -18.58 11.36
N MET A 100 -15.38 -17.33 11.61
CA MET A 100 -15.90 -16.43 10.56
C MET A 100 -14.96 -15.31 10.14
N TRP A 101 -14.05 -14.87 11.02
CA TRP A 101 -13.11 -13.80 10.71
C TRP A 101 -11.69 -14.34 10.66
N SER A 102 -11.06 -14.26 9.48
CA SER A 102 -9.62 -14.47 9.39
C SER A 102 -8.92 -13.23 9.93
N PHE A 103 -8.23 -13.39 11.05
CA PHE A 103 -7.25 -12.41 11.52
C PHE A 103 -5.96 -12.66 10.77
N ASP A 104 -5.90 -12.61 9.44
CA ASP A 104 -4.73 -13.01 8.64
C ASP A 104 -3.99 -11.82 8.02
N ARG A 105 -4.50 -10.60 8.20
CA ARG A 105 -3.93 -9.39 7.63
C ARG A 105 -3.04 -8.70 8.64
N TYR A 106 -1.87 -8.26 8.18
CA TYR A 106 -0.98 -7.41 8.97
C TYR A 106 -1.15 -5.96 8.55
N TYR A 107 -1.17 -5.09 9.54
CA TYR A 107 -1.22 -3.64 9.35
C TYR A 107 -0.07 -3.00 10.11
N ARG A 108 0.53 -1.99 9.49
CA ARG A 108 1.50 -1.10 10.11
C ARG A 108 0.82 0.17 10.55
N VAL A 109 1.10 0.60 11.78
CA VAL A 109 0.72 1.94 12.24
C VAL A 109 1.61 2.97 11.57
N CYS A 110 1.00 3.75 10.68
CA CYS A 110 1.66 4.84 9.97
C CYS A 110 0.84 6.09 10.25
N HIS A 111 1.37 7.11 10.93
CA HIS A 111 0.68 8.41 10.98
C HIS A 111 1.62 9.59 11.26
N ARG A 112 1.22 10.76 10.74
CA ARG A 112 2.00 12.01 10.62
C ARG A 112 1.50 13.15 11.53
N GLY A 113 0.77 12.83 12.59
CA GLY A 113 0.21 13.81 13.53
C GLY A 113 0.76 13.68 14.95
N LYS A 114 0.29 14.56 15.84
CA LYS A 114 0.90 14.83 17.17
C LYS A 114 0.83 13.69 18.20
N SER A 115 0.07 12.62 17.95
CA SER A 115 -0.37 11.65 18.96
C SER A 115 0.51 10.40 19.15
N GLY A 116 1.67 10.28 18.48
CA GLY A 116 2.60 9.16 18.71
C GLY A 116 2.12 7.76 18.29
N GLY A 117 0.86 7.59 17.86
CA GLY A 117 0.26 6.31 17.47
C GLY A 117 -1.16 6.41 16.92
N VAL A 118 -1.78 5.25 16.69
CA VAL A 118 -3.20 5.11 16.28
C VAL A 118 -4.08 4.74 17.46
N SER A 119 -5.20 5.45 17.58
CA SER A 119 -6.21 5.20 18.61
C SER A 119 -6.92 3.85 18.46
N VAL A 120 -7.00 3.11 19.56
CA VAL A 120 -7.78 1.89 19.70
C VAL A 120 -9.09 2.18 20.41
N ARG A 121 -10.17 1.56 19.93
CA ARG A 121 -11.57 1.87 20.28
C ARG A 121 -12.27 0.64 20.85
N VAL A 122 -13.15 0.83 21.83
CA VAL A 122 -13.91 -0.26 22.47
C VAL A 122 -15.03 -0.84 21.58
N LYS A 123 -15.43 -0.15 20.52
CA LYS A 123 -16.51 -0.55 19.61
C LYS A 123 -16.13 -0.26 18.16
N HIS A 124 -16.86 -0.88 17.23
CA HIS A 124 -16.80 -0.63 15.79
C HIS A 124 -17.40 0.75 15.40
N ASN A 125 -16.92 1.81 16.04
CA ASN A 125 -17.34 3.18 15.79
C ASN A 125 -16.20 4.15 16.15
N VAL A 126 -15.89 5.08 15.24
CA VAL A 126 -14.81 6.07 15.41
C VAL A 126 -15.09 7.03 16.57
N ALA A 127 -16.36 7.27 16.93
CA ALA A 127 -16.75 8.10 18.07
C ALA A 127 -16.75 7.34 19.41
N SER A 128 -16.48 6.03 19.41
CA SER A 128 -16.50 5.25 20.65
C SER A 128 -15.31 5.57 21.56
N PRO A 129 -15.42 5.30 22.88
CA PRO A 129 -14.34 5.55 23.82
C PRO A 129 -13.01 4.92 23.42
N LEU A 130 -11.92 5.62 23.75
CA LEU A 130 -10.57 5.12 23.55
C LEU A 130 -10.24 4.06 24.60
N VAL A 131 -9.61 2.99 24.13
CA VAL A 131 -8.96 1.95 24.94
C VAL A 131 -7.53 2.38 25.28
N GLY A 132 -6.88 3.00 24.30
CA GLY A 132 -5.46 3.32 24.31
C GLY A 132 -5.01 3.63 22.89
N TYR A 133 -3.73 3.44 22.62
CA TYR A 133 -3.16 3.60 21.29
C TYR A 133 -2.10 2.55 20.99
N ILE A 134 -1.93 2.23 19.71
CA ILE A 134 -0.78 1.45 19.22
C ILE A 134 0.27 2.44 18.72
N PRO A 135 1.52 2.39 19.21
CA PRO A 135 2.58 3.33 18.80
C PRO A 135 2.89 3.27 17.30
N PHE A 136 3.48 4.35 16.76
CA PHE A 136 3.95 4.37 15.37
C PHE A 136 4.99 3.28 15.08
N GLY A 137 5.03 2.86 13.81
CA GLY A 137 5.98 1.85 13.32
C GLY A 137 5.60 0.41 13.66
N ARG A 138 4.71 0.20 14.64
CA ARG A 138 4.29 -1.14 15.08
C ARG A 138 3.44 -1.85 14.03
N VAL A 139 3.66 -3.15 13.92
CA VAL A 139 2.87 -4.05 13.08
C VAL A 139 2.04 -4.98 13.95
N PHE A 140 0.77 -5.13 13.59
CA PHE A 140 -0.16 -6.00 14.29
C PHE A 140 -1.05 -6.75 13.29
N ARG A 141 -1.59 -7.89 13.73
CA ARG A 141 -2.52 -8.71 12.96
C ARG A 141 -3.95 -8.29 13.28
N ALA A 142 -4.76 -8.19 12.24
CA ALA A 142 -6.15 -7.79 12.35
C ALA A 142 -6.99 -8.43 11.25
N THR A 143 -8.31 -8.22 11.31
CA THR A 143 -9.22 -8.59 10.23
C THR A 143 -9.00 -7.73 8.98
N ALA A 144 -9.55 -8.15 7.84
CA ALA A 144 -9.78 -7.25 6.72
C ALA A 144 -10.65 -6.03 7.14
N PRO A 145 -10.63 -4.90 6.38
CA PRO A 145 -11.37 -3.70 6.77
C PRO A 145 -12.90 -3.95 6.79
N ILE A 146 -13.52 -3.57 7.91
CA ILE A 146 -14.96 -3.68 8.16
C ILE A 146 -15.52 -2.26 8.27
N CYS A 147 -16.47 -1.92 7.41
CA CYS A 147 -17.16 -0.63 7.46
C CYS A 147 -18.27 -0.66 8.50
N ASN A 148 -18.32 0.33 9.40
CA ASN A 148 -19.42 0.49 10.36
C ASN A 148 -20.71 1.04 9.67
N GLU A 149 -21.76 1.29 10.46
CA GLU A 149 -23.00 1.93 9.99
C GLU A 149 -22.75 3.29 9.31
N GLN A 150 -21.72 3.99 9.78
CA GLN A 150 -21.22 5.23 9.21
C GLN A 150 -20.26 4.98 8.02
N GLY A 151 -20.13 3.78 7.48
CA GLY A 151 -19.22 3.53 6.36
C GLY A 151 -17.74 3.84 6.63
N ASP A 152 -17.35 4.00 7.90
CA ASP A 152 -15.97 4.20 8.30
C ASP A 152 -15.29 2.83 8.37
N PRO A 153 -14.21 2.62 7.60
CA PRO A 153 -13.47 1.37 7.61
C PRO A 153 -12.64 1.26 8.89
N MET A 154 -12.81 0.15 9.60
CA MET A 154 -12.07 -0.18 10.81
C MET A 154 -11.63 -1.65 10.75
N VAL A 155 -10.52 -1.98 11.39
CA VAL A 155 -10.06 -3.36 11.56
C VAL A 155 -10.23 -3.77 13.01
N ARG A 156 -10.55 -5.04 13.24
CA ARG A 156 -10.64 -5.64 14.57
C ARG A 156 -9.31 -6.30 14.90
N LEU A 157 -8.77 -5.99 16.07
CA LEU A 157 -7.55 -6.63 16.58
C LEU A 157 -7.86 -8.04 17.08
N ASP A 158 -6.92 -8.95 16.86
CA ASP A 158 -6.89 -10.23 17.57
C ASP A 158 -6.49 -9.98 19.04
N GLY A 159 -7.06 -10.75 19.97
CA GLY A 159 -6.84 -10.59 21.41
C GLY A 159 -5.37 -10.72 21.83
N LEU A 160 -4.54 -11.37 21.00
CA LEU A 160 -3.09 -11.47 21.19
C LEU A 160 -2.35 -10.14 21.01
N HIS A 161 -2.90 -9.17 20.29
CA HIS A 161 -2.27 -7.85 20.07
C HIS A 161 -2.60 -6.83 21.17
N LEU A 162 -3.27 -7.23 22.26
CA LEU A 162 -3.51 -6.33 23.39
C LEU A 162 -2.20 -5.88 24.07
N SER A 163 -1.11 -6.65 23.93
CA SER A 163 0.22 -6.29 24.45
C SER A 163 0.85 -5.08 23.76
N CYS A 164 0.47 -4.74 22.53
CA CYS A 164 1.00 -3.57 21.81
C CYS A 164 0.20 -2.28 22.06
N ILE A 165 -0.83 -2.33 22.90
CA ILE A 165 -1.68 -1.18 23.23
C ILE A 165 -1.15 -0.51 24.49
N VAL A 166 -0.80 0.77 24.37
CA VAL A 166 -0.51 1.61 25.54
C VAL A 166 -1.82 2.18 26.06
N VAL A 167 -2.19 1.79 27.28
CA VAL A 167 -3.40 2.26 27.96
C VAL A 167 -3.18 3.70 28.44
N GLN A 168 -4.18 4.56 28.24
CA GLN A 168 -4.10 5.96 28.63
C GLN A 168 -4.39 6.11 30.14
N ASP A 169 -3.36 6.11 30.96
CA ASP A 169 -3.43 6.35 32.40
C ASP A 169 -3.54 7.85 32.72
N GLU A 170 -4.70 8.47 32.45
CA GLU A 170 -4.95 9.88 32.83
C GLU A 170 -6.34 10.15 33.44
N THR A 171 -7.03 9.11 33.90
CA THR A 171 -8.13 9.31 34.85
C THR A 171 -7.75 8.65 36.14
N LYS A 172 -7.47 9.46 37.16
CA LYS A 172 -7.32 9.08 38.58
C LYS A 172 -8.28 7.95 38.91
N VAL A 173 -7.81 6.71 38.86
CA VAL A 173 -8.48 5.59 39.48
C VAL A 173 -8.20 5.78 40.96
N VAL A 174 -9.18 6.35 41.65
CA VAL A 174 -9.32 6.14 43.09
C VAL A 174 -9.25 4.63 43.27
N GLU A 175 -8.15 4.17 43.88
CA GLU A 175 -8.03 2.82 44.41
C GLU A 175 -9.19 2.61 45.40
N LYS A 176 -10.30 2.10 44.88
CA LYS A 176 -11.18 1.26 45.67
C LYS A 176 -10.81 -0.15 45.29
N GLU A 177 -9.92 -0.73 46.10
CA GLU A 177 -9.92 -2.15 46.34
C GLU A 177 -11.35 -2.59 46.63
N GLU A 178 -12.00 -3.22 45.66
CA GLU A 178 -13.02 -4.24 45.92
C GLU A 178 -13.37 -4.98 44.62
N ASN A 179 -13.09 -6.28 44.64
CA ASN A 179 -13.69 -7.34 43.83
C ASN A 179 -13.29 -7.46 42.35
N GLY A 180 -12.21 -8.21 42.11
CA GLY A 180 -12.35 -9.56 41.52
C GLY A 180 -12.99 -9.72 40.14
N GLY A 181 -12.93 -8.72 39.27
CA GLY A 181 -13.45 -8.82 37.89
C GLY A 181 -12.71 -7.89 36.96
N GLY A 182 -11.50 -8.28 36.54
CA GLY A 182 -10.80 -7.58 35.48
C GLY A 182 -11.75 -7.42 34.29
N ARG A 183 -12.06 -6.18 33.88
CA ARG A 183 -12.87 -5.91 32.69
C ARG A 183 -12.14 -6.56 31.51
N GLN A 184 -12.50 -7.79 31.16
CA GLN A 184 -12.05 -8.44 29.95
C GLN A 184 -12.48 -7.53 28.80
N MET A 185 -11.51 -6.85 28.19
CA MET A 185 -11.73 -6.14 26.93
C MET A 185 -12.12 -7.19 25.91
N LYS A 186 -13.41 -7.23 25.58
CA LYS A 186 -13.95 -8.18 24.61
C LYS A 186 -13.56 -7.83 23.18
N GLU A 187 -13.32 -6.54 22.90
CA GLU A 187 -13.11 -6.04 21.55
C GLU A 187 -12.18 -4.81 21.51
N ALA A 188 -11.37 -4.75 20.46
CA ALA A 188 -10.47 -3.64 20.18
C ALA A 188 -10.49 -3.34 18.68
N TRP A 189 -10.82 -2.09 18.34
CA TRP A 189 -11.07 -1.64 16.97
C TRP A 189 -10.17 -0.48 16.60
N VAL A 190 -9.64 -0.48 15.38
CA VAL A 190 -8.73 0.55 14.88
C VAL A 190 -9.25 1.11 13.56
N PRO A 191 -9.46 2.43 13.42
CA PRO A 191 -9.82 3.04 12.13
C PRO A 191 -8.69 2.87 11.11
N THR A 192 -9.03 2.53 9.86
CA THR A 192 -8.00 2.42 8.80
C THR A 192 -7.61 3.76 8.19
N ARG A 193 -8.45 4.79 8.36
CA ARG A 193 -8.22 6.16 7.90
C ARG A 193 -8.62 7.18 8.96
N SER A 194 -7.88 8.28 9.06
CA SER A 194 -8.29 9.44 9.86
C SER A 194 -9.42 10.18 9.15
N ILE A 195 -10.36 10.74 9.93
CA ILE A 195 -11.40 11.67 9.45
C ILE A 195 -10.75 12.92 8.79
N ARG A 196 -9.46 13.18 9.06
CA ARG A 196 -8.67 14.28 8.49
C ARG A 196 -7.72 13.87 7.36
N ASN A 197 -7.93 12.71 6.71
CA ASN A 197 -7.08 12.19 5.62
C ASN A 197 -5.62 11.89 5.98
N GLU A 198 -5.30 11.79 7.26
CA GLU A 198 -4.06 11.16 7.69
C GLU A 198 -4.25 9.64 7.56
N VAL A 199 -3.42 8.98 6.75
CA VAL A 199 -3.33 7.52 6.77
C VAL A 199 -3.01 7.12 8.21
N LEU A 200 -3.73 6.13 8.74
CA LEU A 200 -3.51 5.60 10.09
C LEU A 200 -2.88 4.21 10.05
N LEU A 201 -3.24 3.42 9.02
CA LEU A 201 -2.80 2.06 8.83
C LEU A 201 -2.39 1.83 7.38
N GLU A 202 -1.24 1.21 7.17
CA GLU A 202 -0.79 0.68 5.88
C GLU A 202 -0.80 -0.85 5.91
N CYS A 203 -1.13 -1.50 4.79
CA CYS A 203 -1.07 -2.95 4.70
C CYS A 203 0.40 -3.41 4.81
N HIS A 204 0.64 -4.44 5.61
CA HIS A 204 1.96 -5.03 5.79
C HIS A 204 1.95 -6.48 5.31
N GLN A 205 3.07 -6.95 4.75
CA GLN A 205 3.15 -8.33 4.25
C GLN A 205 3.23 -9.36 5.38
N GLY A 206 3.53 -8.92 6.60
CA GLY A 206 3.63 -9.79 7.77
C GLY A 206 4.98 -10.51 7.86
N PRO A 207 5.10 -11.48 8.78
CA PRO A 207 6.27 -12.33 8.87
C PRO A 207 6.36 -13.23 7.64
N PHE A 208 7.59 -13.54 7.22
CA PHE A 208 7.86 -14.48 6.15
C PHE A 208 9.11 -15.28 6.48
N VAL A 209 9.22 -16.46 5.89
CA VAL A 209 10.44 -17.27 5.89
C VAL A 209 10.71 -17.65 4.45
N THR A 210 11.92 -17.41 3.98
CA THR A 210 12.38 -17.88 2.68
C THR A 210 12.73 -19.36 2.80
N ASP A 211 11.99 -20.22 2.10
CA ASP A 211 12.31 -21.65 2.03
C ASP A 211 13.53 -21.87 1.11
N GLU A 212 14.69 -22.19 1.69
CA GLU A 212 15.87 -22.59 0.93
C GLU A 212 15.64 -23.89 0.13
N SER A 213 14.75 -24.77 0.61
CA SER A 213 14.40 -26.06 -0.02
C SER A 213 13.39 -25.97 -1.18
N ALA A 214 12.79 -24.79 -1.42
CA ALA A 214 11.83 -24.60 -2.51
C ALA A 214 12.50 -24.50 -3.90
N LEU A 215 13.83 -24.37 -3.96
CA LEU A 215 14.60 -24.36 -5.20
C LEU A 215 14.54 -25.70 -5.97
N GLU A 216 14.30 -26.82 -5.29
CA GLU A 216 14.29 -28.14 -5.93
C GLU A 216 12.95 -28.55 -6.56
N SER A 217 11.85 -27.86 -6.23
CA SER A 217 10.49 -28.36 -6.54
C SER A 217 9.67 -27.48 -7.48
N GLY A 218 10.30 -26.62 -8.28
CA GLY A 218 9.68 -25.94 -9.44
C GLY A 218 8.43 -25.08 -9.16
N ARG A 219 7.99 -24.98 -7.89
CA ARG A 219 6.97 -24.07 -7.42
C ARG A 219 7.68 -22.79 -7.06
N THR A 220 7.24 -21.68 -7.67
CA THR A 220 7.77 -20.33 -7.51
C THR A 220 8.21 -20.04 -6.07
N SER A 221 9.50 -20.27 -5.81
CA SER A 221 10.14 -20.08 -4.53
C SER A 221 9.93 -18.63 -4.08
N SER A 222 9.51 -18.41 -2.84
CA SER A 222 9.62 -17.11 -2.21
C SER A 222 11.06 -16.66 -2.37
N LYS A 223 11.33 -15.71 -3.28
CA LYS A 223 12.69 -15.24 -3.54
C LYS A 223 13.13 -14.45 -2.32
N SER A 224 14.36 -14.66 -1.86
CA SER A 224 14.98 -13.78 -0.87
C SER A 224 14.74 -12.32 -1.21
N ARG A 225 14.46 -11.52 -0.19
CA ARG A 225 14.14 -10.09 -0.35
C ARG A 225 15.36 -9.26 -0.04
N PHE A 226 15.53 -8.15 -0.74
CA PHE A 226 16.70 -7.30 -0.57
C PHE A 226 16.27 -5.99 0.04
N PHE A 227 17.07 -5.49 0.98
CA PHE A 227 16.77 -4.27 1.71
C PHE A 227 17.99 -3.36 1.71
N ARG A 228 17.78 -2.07 1.48
CA ARG A 228 18.80 -1.03 1.56
C ARG A 228 18.72 -0.31 2.91
N CYS A 229 19.84 -0.20 3.59
CA CYS A 229 19.96 0.60 4.80
C CYS A 229 19.97 2.09 4.44
N VAL A 230 19.08 2.86 5.07
CA VAL A 230 18.91 4.30 4.78
C VAL A 230 19.18 5.20 5.99
N VAL A 231 19.70 4.61 7.07
CA VAL A 231 20.23 5.33 8.24
C VAL A 231 21.68 4.96 8.45
N GLU A 232 22.42 5.82 9.13
CA GLU A 232 23.77 5.48 9.60
C GLU A 232 23.67 4.56 10.82
N GLY A 233 24.41 3.45 10.81
CA GLY A 233 24.56 2.57 11.98
C GLY A 233 23.32 1.73 12.32
N CYS A 234 22.71 1.07 11.33
CA CYS A 234 21.62 0.11 11.58
C CYS A 234 22.13 -1.05 12.45
N LYS A 235 21.61 -1.16 13.67
CA LYS A 235 22.11 -2.08 14.69
C LYS A 235 21.68 -3.53 14.40
N ALA A 236 22.65 -4.42 14.28
CA ALA A 236 22.43 -5.86 14.13
C ALA A 236 22.53 -6.58 15.49
N ARG A 237 21.74 -7.62 15.68
CA ARG A 237 21.61 -8.40 16.93
C ARG A 237 21.57 -9.89 16.66
N GLU A 238 21.94 -10.70 17.65
CA GLU A 238 21.92 -12.16 17.51
C GLU A 238 20.50 -12.72 17.39
N ARG A 239 19.51 -12.04 17.99
CA ARG A 239 18.10 -12.44 17.98
C ARG A 239 17.19 -11.24 17.79
N ALA A 240 15.93 -11.52 17.47
CA ALA A 240 14.86 -10.54 17.31
C ALA A 240 14.38 -9.97 18.67
N ASP A 241 15.28 -9.31 19.39
CA ASP A 241 15.03 -8.75 20.72
C ASP A 241 15.83 -7.46 20.91
N LEU A 242 15.15 -6.37 21.27
CA LEU A 242 15.80 -5.06 21.47
C LEU A 242 16.71 -5.01 22.70
N SER A 243 16.48 -5.88 23.69
CA SER A 243 17.23 -5.94 24.95
C SER A 243 18.63 -6.55 24.80
N ILE A 244 18.85 -7.28 23.71
CA ILE A 244 20.14 -7.93 23.42
C ILE A 244 21.13 -6.87 22.89
N PRO A 245 22.41 -6.92 23.32
CA PRO A 245 23.44 -6.04 22.80
C PRO A 245 23.64 -6.19 21.29
N GLU A 246 24.17 -5.13 20.68
CA GLU A 246 24.51 -5.16 19.25
C GLU A 246 25.75 -6.01 18.97
N LEU A 247 25.66 -6.82 17.92
CA LEU A 247 26.79 -7.58 17.37
C LEU A 247 27.60 -6.75 16.36
N GLY A 248 26.98 -5.72 15.79
CA GLY A 248 27.61 -4.82 14.82
C GLY A 248 26.56 -3.99 14.10
N TYR A 249 26.92 -3.46 12.94
CA TYR A 249 26.07 -2.52 12.20
C TYR A 249 26.04 -2.81 10.71
N VAL A 250 24.88 -2.52 10.10
CA VAL A 250 24.72 -2.36 8.67
C VAL A 250 24.90 -0.87 8.35
N LEU A 251 25.73 -0.56 7.35
CA LEU A 251 26.10 0.81 7.03
C LEU A 251 25.09 1.47 6.10
N TYR A 252 25.03 2.80 6.13
CA TYR A 252 24.20 3.55 5.21
C TYR A 252 24.53 3.19 3.75
N GLY A 253 23.50 2.88 2.97
CA GLY A 253 23.63 2.47 1.56
C GLY A 253 23.84 0.97 1.35
N ASP A 254 24.20 0.20 2.37
CA ASP A 254 24.34 -1.26 2.27
C ASP A 254 23.03 -1.89 1.81
N VAL A 255 23.12 -2.79 0.84
CA VAL A 255 22.03 -3.66 0.41
C VAL A 255 22.27 -5.07 0.92
N VAL A 256 21.36 -5.52 1.76
CA VAL A 256 21.43 -6.80 2.46
C VAL A 256 20.30 -7.72 2.02
N GLU A 257 20.62 -9.00 1.89
CA GLU A 257 19.62 -10.06 1.70
C GLU A 257 18.97 -10.42 3.03
N VAL A 258 17.64 -10.45 3.02
CA VAL A 258 16.77 -10.83 4.13
C VAL A 258 16.08 -12.14 3.79
N VAL A 259 16.26 -13.10 4.67
CA VAL A 259 15.80 -14.48 4.53
C VAL A 259 14.58 -14.78 5.40
N GLU A 260 14.29 -13.93 6.37
CA GLU A 260 13.15 -14.08 7.26
C GLU A 260 12.75 -12.73 7.86
N ALA A 261 11.46 -12.58 8.15
CA ALA A 261 10.93 -11.48 8.95
C ALA A 261 10.07 -12.04 10.08
N ALA A 262 10.28 -11.50 11.28
CA ALA A 262 9.51 -11.81 12.48
C ALA A 262 8.84 -10.55 13.02
N VAL A 263 7.63 -10.70 13.57
CA VAL A 263 6.92 -9.64 14.27
C VAL A 263 6.84 -10.04 15.73
N THR A 264 7.43 -9.22 16.60
CA THR A 264 7.42 -9.42 18.05
C THR A 264 6.04 -9.13 18.66
N PRO A 265 5.74 -9.61 19.89
CA PRO A 265 4.46 -9.37 20.54
C PRO A 265 4.11 -7.89 20.77
N ASP A 266 5.10 -7.01 20.88
CA ASP A 266 4.94 -5.56 20.97
C ASP A 266 4.88 -4.89 19.58
N GLY A 267 4.97 -5.67 18.50
CA GLY A 267 4.80 -5.22 17.13
C GLY A 267 6.05 -4.65 16.47
N VAL A 268 7.26 -4.86 17.01
CA VAL A 268 8.51 -4.56 16.28
C VAL A 268 8.71 -5.60 15.19
N VAL A 269 9.05 -5.14 13.99
CA VAL A 269 9.45 -6.03 12.89
C VAL A 269 10.97 -6.17 12.88
N PHE A 270 11.43 -7.40 13.00
CA PHE A 270 12.82 -7.78 12.84
C PHE A 270 13.01 -8.52 11.51
N LEU A 271 14.07 -8.18 10.81
CA LEU A 271 14.49 -8.81 9.56
C LEU A 271 15.77 -9.61 9.85
N ARG A 272 15.75 -10.91 9.55
CA ARG A 272 16.94 -11.76 9.63
C ARG A 272 17.74 -11.63 8.35
N LEU A 273 18.97 -11.21 8.51
CA LEU A 273 19.96 -11.11 7.44
C LEU A 273 20.46 -12.51 7.06
N HIS A 274 20.86 -12.67 5.80
CA HIS A 274 21.56 -13.86 5.34
C HIS A 274 22.85 -14.09 6.16
N GLY A 275 23.18 -15.36 6.48
CA GLY A 275 24.27 -15.70 7.40
C GLY A 275 25.66 -15.23 6.99
N ARG A 276 25.86 -14.94 5.70
CA ARG A 276 27.12 -14.45 5.11
C ARG A 276 27.60 -13.08 5.64
N TYR A 277 26.76 -12.33 6.35
CA TYR A 277 27.07 -10.97 6.75
C TYR A 277 27.67 -10.83 8.16
N PHE A 278 27.41 -11.80 9.05
CA PHE A 278 27.74 -11.72 10.48
C PHE A 278 28.16 -13.08 11.07
N ASP A 279 28.64 -14.02 10.23
CA ASP A 279 29.09 -15.37 10.63
C ASP A 279 28.07 -16.11 11.51
N GLY A 280 26.77 -15.92 11.22
CA GLY A 280 25.69 -16.44 12.05
C GLY A 280 24.37 -15.72 11.82
N ALA A 281 23.39 -15.97 12.70
CA ALA A 281 22.11 -15.29 12.66
C ALA A 281 22.27 -13.82 13.10
N ALA A 282 21.86 -12.90 12.23
CA ALA A 282 21.83 -11.48 12.54
C ALA A 282 20.46 -10.89 12.21
N TRP A 283 19.91 -10.12 13.14
CA TRP A 283 18.60 -9.50 13.07
C TRP A 283 18.73 -7.99 13.18
N VAL A 284 17.99 -7.29 12.33
CA VAL A 284 17.94 -5.84 12.28
C VAL A 284 16.48 -5.40 12.33
N VAL A 285 16.23 -4.21 12.86
CA VAL A 285 14.89 -3.66 12.90
C VAL A 285 14.55 -3.06 11.53
N GLU A 286 13.37 -3.35 10.99
CA GLU A 286 12.93 -2.81 9.70
C GLU A 286 12.76 -1.28 9.73
N ARG A 287 12.16 -0.73 10.80
CA ARG A 287 11.98 0.70 11.05
C ARG A 287 12.23 1.06 12.52
N SER A 288 12.84 2.21 12.78
CA SER A 288 13.02 2.70 14.14
C SER A 288 11.67 3.08 14.77
N LEU A 289 11.62 3.10 16.10
CA LEU A 289 10.44 3.53 16.85
C LEU A 289 10.08 5.01 16.59
N ASP A 290 11.06 5.80 16.14
CA ASP A 290 10.92 7.21 15.77
C ASP A 290 10.52 7.41 14.30
N ASN A 291 10.06 6.35 13.63
CA ASN A 291 9.53 6.37 12.26
C ASN A 291 10.55 6.75 11.18
N GLU A 292 11.84 6.57 11.45
CA GLU A 292 12.85 6.54 10.41
C GLU A 292 12.88 5.13 9.83
N SER A 293 12.68 5.02 8.51
CA SER A 293 12.95 3.75 7.83
C SER A 293 14.41 3.41 8.07
N VAL A 294 14.69 2.25 8.65
CA VAL A 294 16.07 1.79 8.82
C VAL A 294 16.47 1.03 7.56
N LEU A 295 15.52 0.24 7.05
CA LEU A 295 15.67 -0.57 5.85
C LEU A 295 14.49 -0.33 4.90
N ASN A 296 14.79 -0.11 3.62
CA ASN A 296 13.81 -0.05 2.56
C ASN A 296 13.97 -1.26 1.65
N GLU A 297 12.87 -1.95 1.35
CA GLU A 297 12.90 -3.02 0.37
C GLU A 297 13.33 -2.45 -1.00
N VAL A 298 14.29 -3.12 -1.62
CA VAL A 298 14.80 -2.82 -2.94
C VAL A 298 14.73 -4.05 -3.81
N GLU A 299 14.80 -3.84 -5.11
CA GLU A 299 14.91 -4.95 -6.04
C GLU A 299 16.16 -5.80 -5.76
N GLY A 300 16.10 -7.10 -6.07
CA GLY A 300 17.23 -8.03 -5.99
C GLY A 300 18.13 -8.03 -7.24
N PRO A 301 19.12 -8.92 -7.30
CA PRO A 301 19.96 -9.08 -8.47
C PRO A 301 19.19 -9.75 -9.61
N TRP A 302 19.52 -9.38 -10.85
CA TRP A 302 18.95 -9.99 -12.04
C TRP A 302 19.91 -9.81 -13.23
N SER A 303 19.87 -10.76 -14.15
CA SER A 303 20.65 -10.73 -15.40
C SER A 303 19.73 -10.98 -16.58
N SER A 304 19.83 -10.15 -17.62
CA SER A 304 19.15 -10.40 -18.88
C SER A 304 19.67 -11.68 -19.52
N SER A 305 18.77 -12.56 -19.92
CA SER A 305 19.11 -13.80 -20.65
C SER A 305 18.33 -13.86 -21.97
N PRO A 306 18.73 -14.67 -22.96
CA PRO A 306 17.95 -14.87 -24.18
C PRO A 306 16.53 -15.38 -23.90
N THR A 307 16.36 -16.18 -22.84
CA THR A 307 15.08 -16.78 -22.42
C THR A 307 14.19 -15.82 -21.65
N VAL A 308 14.78 -14.86 -20.93
CA VAL A 308 14.06 -13.80 -20.19
C VAL A 308 14.77 -12.47 -20.49
N PRO A 309 14.52 -11.87 -21.66
CA PRO A 309 15.15 -10.62 -22.03
C PRO A 309 14.64 -9.52 -21.10
N ARG A 310 15.56 -8.87 -20.39
CA ARG A 310 15.24 -7.77 -19.48
C ARG A 310 16.17 -6.60 -19.76
N ARG A 311 15.60 -5.46 -20.12
CA ARG A 311 16.34 -4.22 -20.37
C ARG A 311 15.65 -3.08 -19.67
N GLU A 312 16.41 -2.30 -18.93
CA GLU A 312 15.89 -1.17 -18.17
C GLU A 312 16.69 0.09 -18.47
N THR A 313 16.01 1.22 -18.64
CA THR A 313 16.68 2.49 -18.87
C THR A 313 16.97 3.16 -17.54
N TYR A 314 18.22 3.55 -17.33
CA TYR A 314 18.65 4.33 -16.16
C TYR A 314 19.22 5.67 -16.58
N ARG A 315 19.02 6.69 -15.74
CA ARG A 315 19.55 8.03 -15.92
C ARG A 315 20.57 8.34 -14.83
N CYS A 316 21.74 8.85 -15.22
CA CYS A 316 22.70 9.43 -14.29
C CYS A 316 22.15 10.76 -13.75
N VAL A 317 22.09 10.92 -12.44
CA VAL A 317 21.60 12.16 -11.79
C VAL A 317 22.68 12.86 -10.95
N GLN A 318 23.85 12.23 -10.82
CA GLN A 318 24.95 12.83 -10.09
C GLN A 318 25.58 13.96 -10.93
N VAL A 319 25.59 15.18 -10.37
CA VAL A 319 26.12 16.38 -11.05
C VAL A 319 27.58 16.19 -11.49
N SER A 320 28.41 15.59 -10.64
CA SER A 320 29.81 15.28 -10.97
C SER A 320 29.96 14.15 -12.00
N GLY A 321 28.87 13.51 -12.43
CA GLY A 321 28.83 12.29 -13.22
C GLY A 321 29.11 11.01 -12.42
N ALA A 322 28.71 9.87 -12.95
CA ALA A 322 28.82 8.56 -12.32
C ALA A 322 30.06 7.78 -12.83
N PRO A 323 31.00 7.35 -11.97
CA PRO A 323 32.21 6.65 -12.44
C PRO A 323 31.89 5.27 -13.01
N VAL A 324 32.43 4.98 -14.19
CA VAL A 324 32.28 3.71 -14.91
C VAL A 324 33.47 2.80 -14.62
N ARG A 325 33.21 1.52 -14.40
CA ARG A 325 34.22 0.50 -14.07
C ARG A 325 34.11 -0.71 -14.98
N VAL A 326 35.20 -1.46 -15.07
CA VAL A 326 35.25 -2.76 -15.76
C VAL A 326 34.70 -3.87 -14.86
N ASP A 327 34.90 -3.73 -13.55
CA ASP A 327 34.42 -4.68 -12.55
C ASP A 327 33.44 -3.99 -11.58
N PRO A 328 32.41 -4.71 -11.08
CA PRO A 328 31.44 -4.18 -10.14
C PRO A 328 32.02 -4.11 -8.72
N GLU A 329 33.10 -3.36 -8.52
CA GLU A 329 33.75 -3.22 -7.22
C GLU A 329 34.09 -1.76 -6.94
N LEU A 330 33.96 -1.33 -5.67
CA LEU A 330 34.37 0.02 -5.25
C LEU A 330 35.89 0.23 -5.37
N THR A 331 36.66 -0.84 -5.19
CA THR A 331 38.13 -0.89 -5.27
C THR A 331 38.65 -0.80 -6.71
N ALA A 332 37.83 -1.14 -7.71
CA ALA A 332 38.21 -1.03 -9.10
C ALA A 332 38.30 0.45 -9.54
N LEU A 333 39.40 0.79 -10.21
CA LEU A 333 39.62 2.15 -10.72
C LEU A 333 38.60 2.50 -11.81
N PRO A 334 38.01 3.70 -11.79
CA PRO A 334 37.13 4.13 -12.87
C PRO A 334 37.88 4.24 -14.20
N VAL A 335 37.32 3.63 -15.24
CA VAL A 335 37.82 3.74 -16.64
C VAL A 335 37.17 4.89 -17.40
N GLY A 336 36.16 5.52 -16.81
CA GLY A 336 35.45 6.64 -17.41
C GLY A 336 34.36 7.18 -16.50
N ARG A 337 33.50 8.04 -17.05
CA ARG A 337 32.39 8.64 -16.30
C ARG A 337 31.17 8.89 -17.18
N LEU A 338 30.00 8.51 -16.70
CA LEU A 338 28.72 8.92 -17.29
C LEU A 338 28.41 10.35 -16.87
N SER A 339 28.16 11.23 -17.84
CA SER A 339 27.74 12.60 -17.57
C SER A 339 26.37 12.66 -16.89
N CYS A 340 26.13 13.72 -16.12
CA CYS A 340 24.81 13.98 -15.54
C CYS A 340 23.76 14.08 -16.66
N GLY A 341 22.62 13.40 -16.48
CA GLY A 341 21.54 13.31 -17.47
C GLY A 341 21.72 12.20 -18.51
N ALA A 342 22.88 11.54 -18.59
CA ALA A 342 23.10 10.44 -19.53
C ALA A 342 22.12 9.29 -19.27
N LEU A 343 21.55 8.76 -20.35
CA LEU A 343 20.68 7.58 -20.34
C LEU A 343 21.48 6.35 -20.79
N VAL A 344 21.37 5.26 -20.03
CA VAL A 344 22.02 3.99 -20.34
C VAL A 344 21.00 2.86 -20.28
N THR A 345 21.23 1.82 -21.09
CA THR A 345 20.42 0.60 -21.04
C THR A 345 21.11 -0.43 -20.17
N VAL A 346 20.51 -0.73 -19.04
CA VAL A 346 20.96 -1.73 -18.07
C VAL A 346 20.42 -3.09 -18.47
N VAL A 347 21.31 -4.07 -18.47
CA VAL A 347 21.05 -5.46 -18.84
C VAL A 347 21.33 -6.41 -17.68
N GLU A 348 21.91 -5.92 -16.60
CA GLU A 348 22.16 -6.71 -15.40
C GLU A 348 22.28 -5.78 -14.19
N ARG A 349 21.77 -6.27 -13.07
CA ARG A 349 21.86 -5.64 -11.76
C ARG A 349 22.46 -6.65 -10.80
N ALA A 350 23.61 -6.30 -10.23
CA ALA A 350 24.35 -7.13 -9.29
C ALA A 350 24.38 -6.48 -7.90
N ILE A 351 24.37 -7.32 -6.88
CA ILE A 351 24.64 -6.92 -5.49
C ILE A 351 25.93 -7.60 -5.11
N THR A 352 26.92 -6.80 -4.74
CA THR A 352 28.30 -7.27 -4.52
C THR A 352 28.52 -7.69 -3.08
N ASP A 353 29.65 -8.34 -2.80
CA ASP A 353 30.06 -8.68 -1.43
C ASP A 353 30.29 -7.44 -0.56
N GLN A 354 30.61 -6.31 -1.20
CA GLN A 354 30.66 -4.98 -0.58
C GLN A 354 29.27 -4.40 -0.28
N ARG A 355 28.20 -5.18 -0.48
CA ARG A 355 26.79 -4.82 -0.24
C ARG A 355 26.35 -3.62 -1.07
N GLN A 356 27.00 -3.38 -2.21
CA GLN A 356 26.68 -2.29 -3.11
C GLN A 356 25.95 -2.80 -4.34
N VAL A 357 25.14 -1.94 -4.93
CA VAL A 357 24.42 -2.27 -6.15
C VAL A 357 25.16 -1.70 -7.36
N PHE A 358 25.49 -2.58 -8.29
CA PHE A 358 26.08 -2.23 -9.57
C PHE A 358 25.16 -2.61 -10.72
N LEU A 359 25.17 -1.79 -11.76
CA LEU A 359 24.38 -1.91 -12.96
C LEU A 359 25.33 -2.11 -14.14
N ARG A 360 25.22 -3.25 -14.82
CA ARG A 360 25.92 -3.45 -16.09
C ARG A 360 25.08 -2.85 -17.20
N PHE A 361 25.71 -2.01 -17.99
CA PHE A 361 25.05 -1.35 -19.10
C PHE A 361 25.77 -1.61 -20.42
N VAL A 362 25.02 -1.47 -21.50
CA VAL A 362 25.55 -1.54 -22.86
C VAL A 362 25.44 -0.14 -23.47
N ASP A 363 26.54 0.35 -24.06
CA ASP A 363 26.52 1.63 -24.79
C ASP A 363 25.72 1.47 -26.07
N LEU A 364 24.63 2.25 -26.22
CA LEU A 364 23.82 2.27 -27.45
C LEU A 364 24.55 2.91 -28.64
N ASN A 365 25.60 3.70 -28.38
CA ASN A 365 26.34 4.47 -29.39
C ASN A 365 27.68 3.83 -29.78
N ALA A 366 28.03 2.67 -29.22
CA ALA A 366 29.25 1.97 -29.61
C ALA A 366 28.97 1.17 -30.90
N THR A 367 29.49 1.63 -32.02
CA THR A 367 29.65 0.79 -33.22
C THR A 367 30.41 -0.47 -32.82
N PRO A 368 29.94 -1.68 -33.17
CA PRO A 368 30.68 -2.91 -32.91
C PRO A 368 31.99 -2.83 -33.68
N ALA A 369 33.09 -2.61 -32.97
CA ALA A 369 34.42 -2.78 -33.54
C ALA A 369 34.68 -4.27 -33.68
N ASP A 370 35.18 -4.65 -34.86
CA ASP A 370 35.38 -6.01 -35.33
C ASP A 370 35.83 -7.02 -34.26
N GLY A 371 35.05 -8.10 -34.12
CA GLY A 371 35.61 -9.45 -34.06
C GLY A 371 36.39 -9.89 -32.81
N SER A 372 36.25 -9.23 -31.65
CA SER A 372 36.66 -9.83 -30.38
C SER A 372 35.49 -9.90 -29.40
N ASP A 373 35.11 -11.11 -28.99
CA ASP A 373 34.07 -11.48 -28.03
C ASP A 373 34.27 -10.93 -26.59
N ALA A 374 35.08 -9.89 -26.41
CA ALA A 374 35.14 -9.14 -25.17
C ALA A 374 34.07 -8.04 -25.21
N VAL A 375 32.83 -8.38 -24.80
CA VAL A 375 31.87 -7.35 -24.40
C VAL A 375 32.50 -6.64 -23.20
N ASP A 376 33.14 -5.49 -23.42
CA ASP A 376 33.67 -4.62 -22.36
C ASP A 376 32.54 -4.39 -21.36
N SER A 377 32.63 -5.08 -20.23
CA SER A 377 31.58 -5.09 -19.22
C SER A 377 31.66 -3.77 -18.47
N LYS A 378 30.84 -2.81 -18.87
CA LYS A 378 30.78 -1.50 -18.22
C LYS A 378 29.78 -1.53 -17.09
N TRP A 379 30.28 -1.23 -15.89
CA TRP A 379 29.51 -1.19 -14.67
C TRP A 379 29.45 0.22 -14.11
N VAL A 380 28.31 0.57 -13.52
CA VAL A 380 28.10 1.81 -12.78
C VAL A 380 27.35 1.51 -11.49
N ILE A 381 27.64 2.26 -10.43
CA ILE A 381 26.97 2.09 -9.15
C ILE A 381 25.55 2.69 -9.19
N GLU A 382 24.54 2.00 -8.66
CA GLU A 382 23.17 2.52 -8.55
C GLU A 382 23.06 3.56 -7.43
N THR A 383 23.62 3.25 -6.26
CA THR A 383 23.63 4.10 -5.06
C THR A 383 25.02 4.23 -4.49
N SER A 384 25.42 5.43 -4.08
CA SER A 384 26.69 5.66 -3.38
C SER A 384 26.49 5.67 -1.87
N THR A 385 27.52 5.28 -1.13
CA THR A 385 27.57 5.39 0.34
C THR A 385 27.63 6.85 0.81
N CYS A 386 28.07 7.79 -0.03
CA CYS A 386 28.21 9.21 0.33
C CYS A 386 27.10 10.15 -0.19
N CYS A 387 26.31 9.71 -1.17
CA CYS A 387 25.23 10.49 -1.78
C CYS A 387 24.12 9.52 -2.21
N GLY A 388 22.84 9.88 -2.03
CA GLY A 388 21.72 9.09 -2.55
C GLY A 388 21.85 8.74 -4.05
N SER A 389 20.98 7.85 -4.54
CA SER A 389 21.00 7.24 -5.89
C SER A 389 21.76 8.01 -6.97
N VAL A 390 22.85 7.40 -7.46
CA VAL A 390 23.69 7.92 -8.55
C VAL A 390 23.00 7.72 -9.90
N MET A 391 22.33 6.58 -10.03
CA MET A 391 21.52 6.20 -11.19
C MET A 391 20.08 6.04 -10.73
N ILE A 392 19.13 6.65 -11.45
CA ILE A 392 17.70 6.44 -11.23
C ILE A 392 17.12 5.67 -12.40
N LYS A 393 16.23 4.73 -12.10
CA LYS A 393 15.43 4.05 -13.12
C LYS A 393 14.54 5.09 -13.80
N SER A 394 14.62 5.18 -15.12
CA SER A 394 13.83 6.12 -15.91
C SER A 394 12.60 5.38 -16.45
N GLU A 395 11.43 5.74 -15.96
CA GLU A 395 10.16 5.39 -16.61
C GLU A 395 9.96 6.29 -17.83
N LEU A 396 10.78 6.11 -18.87
CA LEU A 396 10.43 6.65 -20.17
C LEU A 396 9.55 5.61 -20.85
N PRO A 397 8.23 5.85 -21.02
CA PRO A 397 7.51 5.19 -22.09
C PRO A 397 8.22 5.56 -23.40
N GLY A 398 8.28 4.62 -24.33
CA GLY A 398 8.86 4.84 -25.64
C GLY A 398 8.35 6.13 -26.29
N LEU A 399 9.21 6.70 -27.13
CA LEU A 399 8.78 7.36 -28.35
C LEU A 399 7.70 6.52 -29.06
#